data_AF-K1UCC3-F1
#
_entry.id   AF-K1UCC3-F1
#
_cell.length_a   1.000
_cell.length_b   1.000
_cell.length_c   1.000
_cell.angle_alpha   90.00
_cell.angle_beta   90.00
_cell.angle_gamma   90.00
#
_symmetry.space_group_name_H-M   'P 1'
#
loop_
_entity.id
_entity.type
_entity.pdbx_description
1 polymer ?
#
loop_
_entity_poly.entity_id
_entity_poly.type
_entity_poly.pdbx_seq_one_letter_code
_entity_poly.pdbx_strand_id
1 'polypeptide(L)'
;MAKNAIVGQSGGPTSVINSSLAGVYESCKRRGAGKVYGMMHGVAGLLERRVCVLDDKLKSAMDIELLKRTPSSYLGSCRYKLPDWHTAEGEAVYQKLFEILSELDIGYFFYIGGNDSMDTIGKLADYGAHIGSDIRFMGVPK
;
A
#
# COMPACT_ATOMS: atom_id res chain seq x y z
N MET A 1 3.82 -2.58 -20.83
CA MET A 1 3.07 -1.49 -20.18
C MET A 1 3.76 -1.13 -18.88
N ALA A 2 3.64 0.10 -18.39
CA ALA A 2 4.22 0.48 -17.09
C ALA A 2 3.45 -0.23 -15.96
N LYS A 3 4.18 -0.82 -15.00
CA LYS A 3 3.60 -1.47 -13.83
C LYS A 3 2.81 -0.46 -12.97
N ASN A 4 1.82 -0.95 -12.25
CA ASN A 4 1.01 -0.16 -11.33
C ASN A 4 1.68 -0.05 -9.95
N ALA A 5 1.25 0.95 -9.18
CA ALA A 5 1.65 1.13 -7.80
C ALA A 5 0.44 0.99 -6.87
N ILE A 6 0.66 0.52 -5.65
CA ILE A 6 -0.36 0.49 -4.60
C ILE A 6 0.20 1.10 -3.32
N VAL A 7 -0.62 1.88 -2.62
CA VAL A 7 -0.26 2.53 -1.36
C VAL A 7 -1.35 2.33 -0.31
N GLY A 8 -0.95 2.10 0.93
CA GLY A 8 -1.88 1.94 2.05
C GLY A 8 -1.36 2.62 3.31
N GLN A 9 -2.30 2.90 4.22
CA GLN A 9 -2.03 3.49 5.52
C GLN A 9 -2.28 2.47 6.63
N SER A 10 -1.47 2.53 7.68
CA SER A 10 -1.44 1.53 8.75
C SER A 10 -1.13 2.14 10.11
N GLY A 11 -1.60 1.47 11.17
CA GLY A 11 -1.42 1.91 12.55
C GLY A 11 -2.28 3.12 12.93
N GLY A 12 -1.88 3.82 13.98
CA GLY A 12 -2.60 4.98 14.49
C GLY A 12 -2.54 6.17 13.52
N PRO A 13 -3.69 6.84 13.23
CA PRO A 13 -3.71 8.04 12.42
C PRO A 13 -2.85 9.15 13.02
N THR A 14 -2.28 10.01 12.17
CA THR A 14 -1.58 11.25 12.58
C THR A 14 -2.17 12.46 11.87
N SER A 15 -1.74 13.66 12.26
CA SER A 15 -2.12 14.91 11.60
C SER A 15 -1.53 15.06 10.20
N VAL A 16 -0.51 14.27 9.83
CA VAL A 16 0.30 14.45 8.61
C VAL A 16 0.44 13.20 7.74
N ILE A 17 -0.16 12.06 8.12
CA ILE A 17 -0.05 10.80 7.37
C ILE A 17 -0.52 10.93 5.91
N ASN A 18 -1.47 11.83 5.65
CA ASN A 18 -1.96 12.09 4.30
C ASN A 18 -0.98 12.90 3.44
N SER A 19 -0.05 13.65 4.05
CA SER A 19 1.05 14.28 3.32
C SER A 19 2.00 13.24 2.72
N SER A 20 2.28 12.15 3.47
CA SER A 20 3.04 11.02 2.95
C SER A 20 2.29 10.31 1.81
N LEU A 21 0.97 10.13 1.93
CA LEU A 21 0.14 9.57 0.87
C LEU A 21 0.19 10.43 -0.41
N ALA A 22 0.05 11.75 -0.28
CA ALA A 22 0.17 12.68 -1.39
C ALA A 22 1.55 12.58 -2.05
N GLY A 23 2.64 12.56 -1.26
CA GLY A 23 3.99 12.44 -1.77
C GLY A 23 4.27 11.15 -2.55
N VAL A 24 3.72 10.02 -2.08
CA VAL A 24 3.78 8.74 -2.80
C VAL A 24 3.02 8.84 -4.13
N TYR A 25 1.77 9.31 -4.09
CA TYR A 25 0.94 9.46 -5.27
C TYR A 25 1.61 10.34 -6.34
N GLU A 26 2.00 11.56 -5.99
CA GLU A 26 2.65 12.50 -6.90
C GLU A 26 3.95 11.92 -7.49
N SER A 27 4.73 11.21 -6.68
CA SER A 27 5.99 10.58 -7.12
C SER A 27 5.76 9.42 -8.08
N CYS A 28 4.76 8.56 -7.82
CA CYS A 28 4.38 7.48 -8.72
C CYS A 28 3.93 8.00 -10.08
N LYS A 29 3.07 9.04 -10.09
CA LYS A 29 2.61 9.70 -11.32
C LYS A 29 3.77 10.28 -12.11
N ARG A 30 4.65 11.05 -11.45
CA ARG A 30 5.84 11.66 -12.08
C ARG A 30 6.82 10.63 -12.65
N ARG A 31 6.93 9.45 -12.03
CA ARG A 31 7.82 8.37 -12.49
C ARG A 31 7.16 7.45 -13.53
N GLY A 32 5.92 7.72 -13.92
CA GLY A 32 5.24 7.00 -15.00
C GLY A 32 4.61 5.66 -14.59
N ALA A 33 4.23 5.49 -13.32
CA ALA A 33 3.38 4.35 -12.93
C ALA A 33 2.04 4.38 -13.70
N GLY A 34 1.55 3.21 -14.12
CA GLY A 34 0.31 3.12 -14.92
C GLY A 34 -0.92 3.64 -14.14
N LYS A 35 -1.31 2.92 -13.09
CA LYS A 35 -2.32 3.31 -12.10
C LYS A 35 -1.69 3.38 -10.71
N VAL A 36 -2.24 4.25 -9.87
CA VAL A 36 -1.92 4.29 -8.44
C VAL A 36 -3.16 3.90 -7.66
N TYR A 37 -3.10 2.74 -6.99
CA TYR A 37 -4.17 2.20 -6.17
C TYR A 37 -4.00 2.61 -4.70
N GLY A 38 -5.10 2.86 -4.01
CA GLY A 38 -5.19 3.02 -2.56
C GLY A 38 -5.78 1.79 -1.90
N MET A 39 -5.11 1.24 -0.88
CA MET A 39 -5.64 0.17 -0.03
C MET A 39 -6.62 0.75 0.99
N MET A 40 -7.91 0.45 0.85
CA MET A 40 -8.90 0.88 1.83
C MET A 40 -8.71 0.08 3.11
N HIS A 41 -8.49 0.73 4.25
CA HIS A 41 -8.21 0.09 5.54
C HIS A 41 -6.96 -0.82 5.52
N GLY A 42 -5.92 -0.40 4.80
CA GLY A 42 -4.61 -1.07 4.81
C GLY A 42 -4.64 -2.50 4.25
N VAL A 43 -3.70 -3.33 4.71
CA VAL A 43 -3.53 -4.70 4.19
C VAL A 43 -4.75 -5.60 4.46
N ALA A 44 -5.50 -5.33 5.54
CA ALA A 44 -6.74 -6.05 5.85
C ALA A 44 -7.80 -5.83 4.76
N GLY A 45 -8.03 -4.59 4.34
CA GLY A 45 -8.95 -4.35 3.24
C GLY A 45 -8.41 -4.79 1.88
N LEU A 46 -7.08 -4.82 1.68
CA LEU A 46 -6.50 -5.44 0.49
C LEU A 46 -6.84 -6.93 0.39
N LEU A 47 -6.77 -7.69 1.49
CA LEU A 47 -7.20 -9.10 1.55
C LEU A 47 -8.69 -9.30 1.22
N GLU A 48 -9.50 -8.26 1.44
CA GLU A 48 -10.91 -8.21 1.09
C GLU A 48 -11.15 -7.56 -0.30
N ARG A 49 -10.08 -7.33 -1.08
CA ARG A 49 -10.10 -6.69 -2.41
C ARG A 49 -10.71 -5.28 -2.41
N ARG A 50 -10.67 -4.59 -1.27
CA ARG A 50 -11.12 -3.21 -1.12
C ARG A 50 -10.01 -2.23 -1.51
N VAL A 51 -9.96 -1.91 -2.79
CA VAL A 51 -9.03 -0.93 -3.36
C VAL A 51 -9.78 0.18 -4.10
N CYS A 52 -9.17 1.36 -4.20
CA CYS A 52 -9.64 2.44 -5.07
C CYS A 52 -8.52 2.93 -6.00
N VAL A 53 -8.86 3.54 -7.13
CA VAL A 53 -7.90 4.24 -7.99
C VAL A 53 -7.78 5.67 -7.49
N LEU A 54 -6.57 6.12 -7.16
CA LEU A 54 -6.36 7.45 -6.58
C LEU A 54 -6.62 8.58 -7.57
N ASP A 55 -6.40 8.38 -8.87
CA ASP A 55 -6.74 9.36 -9.91
C ASP A 55 -8.24 9.73 -9.89
N ASP A 56 -9.12 8.80 -9.53
CA ASP A 56 -10.56 9.05 -9.44
C ASP A 56 -10.94 9.90 -8.22
N LYS A 57 -10.04 9.97 -7.23
CA LYS A 57 -10.20 10.68 -5.95
C LYS A 57 -9.46 12.02 -5.92
N LEU A 58 -8.30 12.10 -6.58
CA LEU A 58 -7.37 13.24 -6.56
C LEU A 58 -7.29 13.84 -7.97
N LYS A 59 -8.34 14.56 -8.36
CA LYS A 59 -8.55 15.04 -9.73
C LYS A 59 -7.81 16.34 -10.05
N SER A 60 -7.49 17.12 -9.01
CA SER A 60 -6.89 18.44 -9.13
C SER A 60 -5.73 18.63 -8.17
N ALA A 61 -4.87 19.60 -8.47
CA ALA A 61 -3.83 20.03 -7.54
C ALA A 61 -4.41 20.48 -6.18
N MET A 62 -5.62 21.05 -6.19
CA MET A 62 -6.31 21.44 -4.96
C MET A 62 -6.71 20.23 -4.12
N ASP A 63 -7.17 19.13 -4.73
CA ASP A 63 -7.51 17.89 -3.98
C ASP A 63 -6.27 17.33 -3.26
N ILE A 64 -5.11 17.39 -3.92
CA ILE A 64 -3.83 16.96 -3.35
C ILE A 64 -3.43 17.87 -2.19
N GLU A 65 -3.56 19.20 -2.33
CA GLU A 65 -3.27 20.14 -1.26
C GLU A 65 -4.23 20.01 -0.07
N LEU A 66 -5.51 19.74 -0.32
CA LEU A 66 -6.48 19.43 0.72
C LEU A 66 -6.13 18.12 1.44
N LEU A 67 -5.72 17.09 0.70
CA LEU A 67 -5.28 15.82 1.27
C LEU A 67 -4.11 16.02 2.24
N LYS A 68 -3.09 16.78 1.86
CA LYS A 68 -1.92 17.11 2.72
C LYS A 68 -2.32 17.79 4.03
N ARG A 69 -3.44 18.52 4.06
CA ARG A 69 -3.94 19.25 5.24
C ARG A 69 -5.03 18.53 6.01
N THR A 70 -5.50 17.39 5.52
CA THR A 70 -6.56 16.61 6.16
C THR A 70 -5.92 15.70 7.21
N PRO A 71 -6.30 15.80 8.50
CA PRO A 71 -5.81 14.90 9.54
C PRO A 71 -6.42 13.50 9.39
N SER A 72 -5.91 12.55 10.17
CA SER A 72 -6.32 11.14 10.14
C SER A 72 -5.92 10.42 8.84
N SER A 73 -6.22 9.12 8.75
CA SER A 73 -5.89 8.31 7.57
C SER A 73 -7.00 8.41 6.53
N TYR A 74 -6.74 9.05 5.39
CA TYR A 74 -7.69 9.23 4.29
C TYR A 74 -8.24 7.90 3.74
N LEU A 75 -7.38 6.89 3.61
CA LEU A 75 -7.77 5.56 3.11
C LEU A 75 -8.35 4.66 4.21
N GLY A 76 -8.47 5.17 5.44
CA GLY A 76 -8.61 4.32 6.62
C GLY A 76 -7.30 3.59 6.96
N SER A 77 -7.29 2.92 8.10
CA SER A 77 -6.12 2.21 8.61
C SER A 77 -6.53 0.89 9.24
N CYS A 78 -5.57 -0.01 9.43
CA CYS A 78 -5.74 -1.26 10.19
C CYS A 78 -4.52 -1.50 11.09
N ARG A 79 -4.67 -2.46 12.02
CA ARG A 79 -3.59 -3.03 12.84
C ARG A 79 -3.40 -4.52 12.60
N TYR A 80 -3.88 -5.02 11.47
CA TYR A 80 -3.69 -6.42 11.09
C TYR A 80 -2.21 -6.71 10.89
N LYS A 81 -1.69 -7.69 11.63
CA LYS A 81 -0.32 -8.17 11.51
C LYS A 81 -0.30 -9.38 10.60
N LEU A 82 0.60 -9.40 9.63
CA LEU A 82 0.76 -10.58 8.80
C LEU A 82 1.26 -11.77 9.64
N PRO A 83 0.68 -12.96 9.44
CA PRO A 83 1.15 -14.17 10.09
C PRO A 83 2.57 -14.53 9.60
N ASP A 84 3.17 -15.52 10.28
CA ASP A 84 4.40 -16.14 9.80
C ASP A 84 4.09 -16.97 8.54
N TRP A 85 4.78 -16.68 7.43
CA TRP A 85 4.55 -17.39 6.16
C TRP A 85 5.22 -18.76 6.11
N HIS A 86 6.02 -19.14 7.11
CA HIS A 86 6.60 -20.47 7.20
C HIS A 86 5.60 -21.55 7.66
N THR A 87 4.38 -21.18 8.04
CA THR A 87 3.27 -22.13 8.29
C THR A 87 2.32 -22.19 7.10
N ALA A 88 1.67 -23.33 6.88
CA ALA A 88 0.75 -23.51 5.75
C ALA A 88 -0.42 -22.51 5.78
N GLU A 89 -1.00 -22.26 6.96
CA GLU A 89 -2.09 -21.30 7.13
C GLU A 89 -1.62 -19.86 6.92
N GLY A 90 -0.40 -19.56 7.34
CA GLY A 90 0.19 -18.24 7.16
C GLY A 90 0.50 -17.97 5.70
N GLU A 91 1.16 -18.92 5.02
CA GLU A 91 1.52 -18.82 3.60
C GLU A 91 0.30 -18.56 2.71
N ALA A 92 -0.85 -19.18 3.01
CA ALA A 92 -2.10 -18.95 2.28
C ALA A 92 -2.52 -17.47 2.25
N VAL A 93 -2.24 -16.70 3.31
CA VAL A 93 -2.49 -15.25 3.34
C VAL A 93 -1.60 -14.50 2.34
N TYR A 94 -0.34 -14.90 2.21
CA TYR A 94 0.61 -14.29 1.29
C TYR A 94 0.32 -14.67 -0.15
N GLN A 95 0.01 -15.93 -0.42
CA GLN A 95 -0.43 -16.39 -1.75
C GLN A 95 -1.63 -15.56 -2.24
N LYS A 96 -2.64 -15.37 -1.38
CA LYS A 96 -3.80 -14.53 -1.67
C LYS A 96 -3.41 -13.06 -1.92
N LEU A 97 -2.49 -12.49 -1.14
CA LEU A 97 -2.02 -11.13 -1.36
C LEU A 97 -1.33 -11.00 -2.73
N PHE A 98 -0.41 -11.91 -3.04
CA PHE A 98 0.33 -11.87 -4.31
C PHE A 98 -0.55 -12.15 -5.52
N GLU A 99 -1.58 -12.99 -5.40
CA GLU A 99 -2.62 -13.15 -6.41
C GLU A 99 -3.30 -11.80 -6.71
N ILE A 100 -3.77 -11.10 -5.67
CA ILE A 100 -4.41 -9.78 -5.81
C ILE A 100 -3.45 -8.75 -6.41
N LEU A 101 -2.19 -8.73 -5.97
CA LEU A 101 -1.17 -7.82 -6.51
C LEU A 101 -0.87 -8.11 -7.99
N SER A 102 -0.85 -9.39 -8.38
CA SER A 102 -0.66 -9.81 -9.77
C SER A 102 -1.84 -9.41 -10.65
N GLU A 103 -3.07 -9.63 -10.20
CA GLU A 103 -4.28 -9.21 -10.93
C GLU A 103 -4.35 -7.70 -11.15
N LEU A 104 -3.86 -6.92 -10.19
CA LEU A 104 -3.77 -5.46 -10.27
C LEU A 104 -2.52 -4.97 -11.03
N ASP A 105 -1.70 -5.88 -11.56
CA ASP A 105 -0.42 -5.61 -12.24
C ASP A 105 0.51 -4.69 -11.42
N ILE A 106 0.56 -4.91 -10.10
CA ILE A 106 1.38 -4.12 -9.18
C ILE A 106 2.86 -4.49 -9.37
N GLY A 107 3.71 -3.48 -9.52
CA GLY A 107 5.17 -3.60 -9.42
C GLY A 107 5.75 -2.87 -8.20
N TYR A 108 4.98 -1.96 -7.58
CA TYR A 108 5.44 -1.11 -6.49
C TYR A 108 4.41 -1.07 -5.36
N PHE A 109 4.81 -1.52 -4.17
CA PHE A 109 3.97 -1.55 -2.99
C PHE A 109 4.53 -0.59 -1.94
N PHE A 110 3.72 0.39 -1.53
CA PHE A 110 4.08 1.38 -0.53
C PHE A 110 3.18 1.21 0.71
N TYR A 111 3.79 1.20 1.90
CA TYR A 111 3.01 1.11 3.13
C TYR A 111 3.43 2.16 4.14
N ILE A 112 2.51 3.08 4.42
CA ILE A 112 2.71 4.22 5.30
C ILE A 112 2.34 3.81 6.72
N GLY A 113 3.30 3.84 7.63
CA GLY A 113 3.06 3.43 9.01
C GLY A 113 4.32 3.39 9.88
N GLY A 114 4.16 2.80 11.06
CA GLY A 114 5.24 2.64 12.05
C GLY A 114 5.89 1.26 11.99
N ASN A 115 6.46 0.80 13.11
CA ASN A 115 7.22 -0.45 13.18
C ASN A 115 6.47 -1.69 12.69
N ASP A 116 5.21 -1.88 13.09
CA ASP A 116 4.39 -3.03 12.63
C ASP A 116 4.19 -3.02 11.10
N SER A 117 4.14 -1.83 10.50
CA SER A 117 4.01 -1.66 9.05
C SER A 117 5.32 -1.95 8.34
N MET A 118 6.47 -1.65 8.97
CA MET A 118 7.79 -2.01 8.44
C MET A 118 8.03 -3.53 8.54
N ASP A 119 7.59 -4.18 9.62
CA ASP A 119 7.57 -5.65 9.74
C ASP A 119 6.74 -6.29 8.61
N THR A 120 5.56 -5.74 8.34
CA THR A 120 4.71 -6.16 7.21
C THR A 120 5.45 -6.04 5.88
N ILE A 121 6.14 -4.92 5.64
CA ILE A 121 6.94 -4.72 4.42
C ILE A 121 8.08 -5.73 4.32
N GLY A 122 8.81 -5.98 5.42
CA GLY A 122 9.89 -6.95 5.46
C GLY A 122 9.40 -8.35 5.10
N LYS A 123 8.34 -8.82 5.76
CA LYS A 123 7.75 -10.13 5.48
C LYS A 123 7.27 -10.29 4.04
N LEU A 124 6.63 -9.26 3.48
CA LEU A 124 6.20 -9.28 2.08
C LEU A 124 7.39 -9.29 1.11
N ALA A 125 8.44 -8.55 1.41
CA ALA A 125 9.66 -8.55 0.61
C ALA A 125 10.36 -9.92 0.65
N ASP A 126 10.47 -10.53 1.83
CA ASP A 126 11.08 -11.84 2.03
C ASP A 126 10.30 -12.93 1.29
N TYR A 127 8.96 -12.94 1.44
CA TYR A 127 8.12 -13.88 0.71
C TYR A 127 8.17 -13.64 -0.80
N GLY A 128 8.16 -12.37 -1.23
CA GLY A 128 8.31 -12.01 -2.64
C GLY A 128 9.61 -12.54 -3.23
N ALA A 129 10.73 -12.40 -2.51
CA ALA A 129 12.01 -12.95 -2.91
C ALA A 129 11.99 -14.49 -2.96
N HIS A 130 11.34 -15.13 -1.97
CA HIS A 130 11.20 -16.58 -1.91
C HIS A 130 10.50 -17.17 -3.14
N ILE A 131 9.45 -16.50 -3.65
CA ILE A 131 8.69 -16.96 -4.83
C ILE A 131 9.19 -16.37 -6.16
N GLY A 132 10.28 -15.59 -6.16
CA GLY A 132 10.83 -14.96 -7.36
C GLY A 132 9.98 -13.81 -7.93
N SER A 133 9.26 -13.08 -7.07
CA SER A 133 8.47 -11.92 -7.47
C SER A 133 9.34 -10.67 -7.66
N ASP A 134 9.07 -9.92 -8.74
CA ASP A 134 9.74 -8.65 -9.03
C ASP A 134 9.13 -7.43 -8.31
N ILE A 135 8.10 -7.62 -7.49
CA ILE A 135 7.42 -6.54 -6.78
C ILE A 135 8.38 -5.88 -5.78
N ARG A 136 8.44 -4.55 -5.80
CA ARG A 136 9.24 -3.77 -4.86
C ARG A 136 8.37 -3.29 -3.70
N PHE A 137 8.71 -3.72 -2.49
CA PHE A 137 8.03 -3.33 -1.25
C PHE A 137 8.82 -2.21 -0.56
N MET A 138 8.15 -1.11 -0.24
CA MET A 138 8.75 0.09 0.33
C MET A 138 7.93 0.58 1.53
N GLY A 139 8.59 0.67 2.68
CA GLY A 139 8.04 1.33 3.85
C GLY A 139 8.13 2.84 3.73
N VAL A 140 7.07 3.54 4.15
CA VAL A 140 7.05 5.00 4.27
C VAL A 140 6.86 5.34 5.74
N PRO A 141 7.93 5.74 6.46
CA PRO A 141 7.87 5.92 7.91
C PRO A 141 6.92 7.05 8.30
N LYS A 142 6.09 6.78 9.32
CA LYS A 142 5.06 7.68 9.86
C LYS A 142 5.23 7.88 11.36
#